data_AF-A0A8S9XHP0-F1
#
_entry.id   AF-A0A8S9XHP0-F1
#
_cell.length_a   1.000
_cell.length_b   1.000
_cell.length_c   1.000
_cell.angle_alpha   90.00
_cell.angle_beta   90.00
_cell.angle_gamma   90.00
#
_symmetry.space_group_name_H-M   'P 1'
#
loop_
_entity.id
_entity.type
_entity.pdbx_description
1 polymer ?
#
loop_
_entity_poly.entity_id
_entity_poly.type
_entity_poly.pdbx_seq_one_letter_code
_entity_poly.pdbx_strand_id
1 'polypeptide(L)'
;MLDYYYKAIEKEFMCLLIGHGHFECDYDDEGKLVDSTENSNEIRWGWRTVMSYLDCLSVTYTVELRRETNDEFNYGRDSTWVCAQSRKPIKWAEEFLSAKGDSGGPMTCNGVYFSIFSMASFLHVEDIISFSGAIVHTLFENAAEHRASFIQYANDFIEDKEPVPHPVDPRFTATPPIFFSDVREAAVSSGYEESGSLICPLLTIYITIDCSVL
;
A
#
# COMPACT_ATOMS: atom_id res chain seq x y z
N MET A 1 -18.03 8.42 -0.34
CA MET A 1 -16.85 7.52 -0.27
C MET A 1 -15.58 8.31 0.02
N LEU A 2 -15.26 9.35 -0.75
CA LEU A 2 -14.14 10.26 -0.46
C LEU A 2 -14.19 10.86 0.95
N ASP A 3 -15.35 11.35 1.40
CA ASP A 3 -15.49 11.89 2.77
C ASP A 3 -15.15 10.87 3.86
N TYR A 4 -15.54 9.61 3.64
CA TYR A 4 -15.22 8.52 4.57
C TYR A 4 -13.73 8.24 4.57
N TYR A 5 -13.12 8.19 3.39
CA TYR A 5 -11.68 7.97 3.21
C TYR A 5 -10.86 9.04 3.93
N TYR A 6 -11.15 10.32 3.68
CA TYR A 6 -10.47 11.42 4.37
C TYR A 6 -10.69 11.39 5.87
N LYS A 7 -11.92 11.11 6.32
CA LYS A 7 -12.21 10.97 7.75
C LYS A 7 -11.44 9.82 8.39
N ALA A 8 -11.29 8.69 7.70
CA ALA A 8 -10.56 7.55 8.21
C ALA A 8 -9.07 7.85 8.37
N ILE A 9 -8.48 8.64 7.45
CA ILE A 9 -7.09 9.11 7.56
C ILE A 9 -6.97 10.17 8.65
N GLU A 10 -7.82 11.20 8.64
CA GLU A 10 -7.78 12.33 9.59
C GLU A 10 -7.97 11.87 11.04
N LYS A 11 -8.76 10.82 11.25
CA LYS A 11 -9.05 10.24 12.57
C LYS A 11 -8.28 8.96 12.84
N GLU A 12 -7.34 8.58 11.97
CA GLU A 12 -6.46 7.42 12.13
C GLU A 12 -7.24 6.16 12.54
N PHE A 13 -8.20 5.77 11.71
CA PHE A 13 -9.08 4.65 12.03
C PHE A 13 -8.29 3.36 12.23
N MET A 14 -8.76 2.56 13.20
CA MET A 14 -8.33 1.17 13.33
C MET A 14 -9.08 0.31 12.31
N CYS A 15 -8.32 -0.43 11.52
CA CYS A 15 -8.79 -1.19 10.38
C CYS A 15 -8.32 -2.64 10.48
N LEU A 16 -9.14 -3.56 10.00
CA LEU A 16 -8.87 -4.98 9.95
C LEU A 16 -8.26 -5.31 8.59
N LEU A 17 -7.00 -5.76 8.60
CA LEU A 17 -6.34 -6.37 7.46
C LEU A 17 -6.57 -7.88 7.51
N ILE A 18 -6.99 -8.47 6.40
CA ILE A 18 -7.20 -9.92 6.26
C ILE A 18 -6.32 -10.43 5.12
N GLY A 19 -5.62 -11.53 5.35
CA GLY A 19 -4.74 -12.14 4.37
C GLY A 19 -4.16 -13.46 4.87
N HIS A 20 -3.27 -14.07 4.09
CA HIS A 20 -2.67 -15.35 4.46
C HIS A 20 -1.36 -15.20 5.25
N GLY A 21 -0.84 -13.98 5.47
CA GLY A 21 0.45 -13.77 6.12
C GLY A 21 1.59 -14.21 5.21
N HIS A 22 2.56 -14.93 5.77
CA HIS A 22 3.58 -15.61 4.97
C HIS A 22 2.92 -16.71 4.13
N PHE A 23 3.52 -17.09 2.99
CA PHE A 23 3.23 -18.41 2.43
C PHE A 23 3.62 -19.47 3.47
N GLU A 24 3.11 -20.71 3.42
CA GLU A 24 3.47 -21.73 4.42
C GLU A 24 5.00 -21.74 4.56
N CYS A 25 5.53 -21.65 5.79
CA CYS A 25 6.97 -21.54 5.96
C CYS A 25 7.54 -22.92 6.25
N ASP A 26 8.37 -23.43 5.36
CA ASP A 26 9.16 -24.62 5.60
C ASP A 26 10.53 -24.25 6.17
N TYR A 27 11.23 -25.25 6.70
CA TYR A 27 12.64 -25.12 7.04
C TYR A 27 13.46 -25.82 5.95
N ASP A 28 14.48 -25.15 5.42
CA ASP A 28 15.46 -25.83 4.58
C ASP A 28 16.34 -26.81 5.39
N ASP A 29 17.19 -27.54 4.69
CA ASP A 29 18.14 -28.50 5.28
C ASP A 29 19.12 -27.84 6.28
N GLU A 30 19.22 -26.51 6.28
CA GLU A 30 20.07 -25.71 7.15
C GLU A 30 19.30 -25.13 8.35
N GLY A 31 18.00 -25.42 8.46
CA GLY A 31 17.12 -24.94 9.53
C GLY A 31 16.71 -23.47 9.39
N LYS A 32 16.82 -22.89 8.20
CA LYS A 32 16.37 -21.54 7.90
C LYS A 32 14.94 -21.58 7.38
N LEU A 33 14.12 -20.61 7.81
CA LEU A 33 12.79 -20.41 7.28
C LEU A 33 12.84 -20.07 5.78
N VAL A 34 12.08 -20.81 4.99
CA VAL A 34 11.87 -20.60 3.56
C VAL A 34 10.37 -20.56 3.29
N ASP A 35 9.94 -19.62 2.44
CA ASP A 35 8.57 -19.60 1.95
C ASP A 35 8.33 -20.86 1.10
N SER A 36 7.43 -21.74 1.53
CA SER A 36 6.89 -22.84 0.73
C SER A 36 6.01 -22.26 -0.37
N THR A 37 6.22 -22.69 -1.60
CA THR A 37 5.42 -22.23 -2.75
C THR A 37 4.17 -23.09 -2.97
N GLU A 38 3.99 -24.16 -2.19
CA GLU A 38 2.93 -25.15 -2.43
C GLU A 38 1.62 -24.83 -1.70
N ASN A 39 1.69 -24.26 -0.49
CA ASN A 39 0.50 -23.93 0.30
C ASN A 39 0.54 -22.50 0.84
N SER A 40 -0.64 -21.90 0.95
CA SER A 40 -0.84 -20.70 1.76
C SER A 40 -1.15 -21.09 3.21
N ASN A 41 -0.67 -20.29 4.16
CA ASN A 41 -1.08 -20.41 5.56
C ASN A 41 -2.60 -20.24 5.70
N GLU A 42 -3.16 -20.67 6.84
CA GLU A 42 -4.55 -20.35 7.20
C GLU A 42 -4.83 -18.84 7.09
N ILE A 43 -6.07 -18.47 6.77
CA ILE A 43 -6.46 -17.05 6.75
C ILE A 43 -6.23 -16.45 8.14
N ARG A 44 -5.46 -15.36 8.17
CA ARG A 44 -5.17 -14.56 9.36
C ARG A 44 -5.77 -13.18 9.22
N TRP A 45 -5.81 -12.47 10.33
CA TRP A 45 -6.23 -11.08 10.36
C TRP A 45 -5.51 -10.32 11.45
N GLY A 46 -5.38 -9.01 11.27
CA GLY A 46 -4.71 -8.13 12.21
C GLY A 46 -5.28 -6.73 12.17
N TRP A 47 -5.33 -6.09 13.34
CA TRP A 47 -5.71 -4.68 13.45
C TRP A 47 -4.50 -3.78 13.14
N ARG A 48 -4.72 -2.81 12.25
CA ARG A 48 -3.76 -1.78 11.86
C ARG A 48 -4.42 -0.40 12.01
N THR A 49 -3.70 0.57 12.55
CA THR A 49 -4.15 1.96 12.61
C THR A 49 -3.71 2.67 11.34
N VAL A 50 -4.65 3.26 10.60
CA VAL A 50 -4.34 4.09 9.43
C VAL A 50 -3.49 5.28 9.88
N MET A 51 -2.41 5.54 9.17
CA MET A 51 -1.51 6.65 9.46
C MET A 51 -2.05 7.94 8.87
N SER A 52 -1.75 9.07 9.52
CA SER A 52 -1.95 10.37 8.90
C SER A 52 -1.15 10.49 7.59
N TYR A 53 -1.57 11.42 6.75
CA TYR A 53 -0.89 11.65 5.47
C TYR A 53 0.59 12.06 5.64
N LEU A 54 0.89 12.84 6.67
CA LEU A 54 2.25 13.31 6.97
C LEU A 54 3.13 12.18 7.50
N ASP A 55 2.57 11.30 8.34
CA ASP A 55 3.32 10.15 8.84
C ASP A 55 3.61 9.18 7.71
N CYS A 56 2.61 8.89 6.86
CA CYS A 56 2.79 8.06 5.68
C CYS A 56 3.80 8.65 4.69
N LEU A 57 3.77 9.97 4.46
CA LEU A 57 4.78 10.71 3.68
C LEU A 57 6.18 10.49 4.25
N SER A 58 6.35 10.63 5.57
CA SER A 58 7.67 10.56 6.21
C SER A 58 8.33 9.18 6.07
N VAL A 59 7.52 8.11 6.03
CA VAL A 59 8.02 6.73 5.91
C VAL A 59 8.14 6.23 4.47
N THR A 60 7.35 6.77 3.52
CA THR A 60 7.36 6.34 2.10
C THR A 60 8.15 7.25 1.17
N TYR A 61 8.34 8.52 1.55
CA TYR A 61 8.98 9.52 0.72
C TYR A 61 10.02 10.29 1.53
N THR A 62 11.09 9.56 1.89
CA THR A 62 12.22 10.08 2.67
C THR A 62 12.94 11.22 1.94
N VAL A 63 13.84 11.91 2.63
CA VAL A 63 14.58 13.04 2.04
C VAL A 63 15.49 12.56 0.90
N GLU A 64 16.03 11.35 1.02
CA GLU A 64 16.88 10.71 0.02
C GLU A 64 16.09 10.44 -1.25
N LEU A 65 14.94 9.78 -1.12
CA LEU A 65 14.04 9.51 -2.25
C LEU A 65 13.57 10.80 -2.95
N ARG A 66 13.27 11.84 -2.17
CA ARG A 66 12.92 13.16 -2.70
C ARG A 66 14.03 13.79 -3.54
N ARG A 67 15.30 13.57 -3.18
CA ARG A 67 16.45 14.07 -3.94
C ARG A 67 16.66 13.26 -5.21
N GLU A 68 16.40 11.96 -5.18
CA GLU A 68 16.54 11.05 -6.33
C GLU A 68 15.46 11.29 -7.40
N THR A 69 14.22 11.57 -7.00
CA THR A 69 13.10 11.83 -7.92
C THR A 69 13.10 13.21 -8.55
N ASN A 70 14.05 14.08 -8.17
CA ASN A 70 14.36 15.36 -8.81
C ASN A 70 13.11 16.25 -9.09
N ASP A 71 12.18 16.31 -8.12
CA ASP A 71 10.90 17.03 -8.15
C ASP A 71 9.84 16.55 -9.18
N GLU A 72 10.05 15.45 -9.92
CA GLU A 72 9.05 14.94 -10.88
C GLU A 72 7.80 14.38 -10.17
N PHE A 73 8.01 13.76 -9.00
CA PHE A 73 6.94 13.18 -8.19
C PHE A 73 6.52 14.11 -7.05
N ASN A 74 5.26 14.55 -7.07
CA ASN A 74 4.65 15.30 -5.99
C ASN A 74 3.77 14.36 -5.17
N TYR A 75 4.24 13.99 -3.97
CA TYR A 75 3.51 13.08 -3.09
C TYR A 75 2.05 13.50 -2.90
N GLY A 76 1.79 14.79 -2.62
CA GLY A 76 0.46 15.39 -2.52
C GLY A 76 -0.49 15.09 -3.69
N ARG A 77 0.03 15.22 -4.91
CA ARG A 77 -0.75 15.09 -6.13
C ARG A 77 -0.83 13.64 -6.63
N ASP A 78 0.27 12.92 -6.46
CA ASP A 78 0.57 11.69 -7.21
C ASP A 78 0.52 10.42 -6.34
N SER A 79 0.51 10.54 -5.00
CA SER A 79 0.40 9.36 -4.14
C SER A 79 -0.99 8.73 -4.25
N THR A 80 -0.99 7.42 -4.47
CA THR A 80 -2.22 6.61 -4.58
C THR A 80 -2.34 5.55 -3.47
N TRP A 81 -1.42 5.60 -2.50
CA TRP A 81 -1.32 4.64 -1.42
C TRP A 81 -1.62 5.26 -0.06
N VAL A 82 -1.97 4.39 0.88
CA VAL A 82 -2.13 4.69 2.31
C VAL A 82 -1.22 3.78 3.12
N CYS A 83 -0.77 4.31 4.25
CA CYS A 83 0.00 3.54 5.23
C CYS A 83 -0.90 3.18 6.41
N ALA A 84 -0.68 2.00 6.97
CA ALA A 84 -1.27 1.59 8.23
C ALA A 84 -0.20 0.92 9.09
N GLN A 85 -0.24 1.19 10.39
CA GLN A 85 0.76 0.72 11.34
C GLN A 85 0.15 -0.17 12.41
N SER A 86 0.95 -1.08 12.94
CA SER A 86 0.66 -1.72 14.24
C SER A 86 1.95 -1.99 14.97
N ARG A 87 1.84 -2.07 16.29
CA ARG A 87 3.01 -2.32 17.13
C ARG A 87 3.54 -3.72 16.90
N LYS A 88 4.86 -3.83 16.79
CA LYS A 88 5.52 -5.14 16.74
C LYS A 88 5.46 -5.79 18.13
N PRO A 89 4.85 -6.98 18.29
CA PRO A 89 4.80 -7.62 19.58
C PRO A 89 6.19 -8.14 19.98
N ILE A 90 6.50 -8.10 21.28
CA ILE A 90 7.81 -8.52 21.83
C ILE A 90 8.08 -10.01 21.59
N LYS A 91 7.02 -10.83 21.53
CA LYS A 91 7.08 -12.26 21.23
C LYS A 91 6.27 -12.54 19.98
N TRP A 92 6.72 -13.51 19.18
CA TRP A 92 6.02 -13.97 17.97
C TRP A 92 5.82 -12.87 16.93
N ALA A 93 6.70 -11.87 16.89
CA ALA A 93 6.59 -10.72 15.98
C ALA A 93 6.32 -11.12 14.53
N GLU A 94 6.98 -12.19 14.08
CA GLU A 94 6.90 -12.75 12.73
C GLU A 94 5.49 -13.21 12.35
N GLU A 95 4.70 -13.70 13.31
CA GLU A 95 3.32 -14.17 13.06
C GLU A 95 2.33 -13.01 12.79
N PHE A 96 2.70 -11.80 13.20
CA PHE A 96 1.91 -10.58 13.04
C PHE A 96 2.46 -9.65 11.95
N LEU A 97 3.52 -10.06 11.25
CA LEU A 97 4.03 -9.33 10.10
C LEU A 97 3.05 -9.49 8.94
N SER A 98 2.81 -8.39 8.23
CA SER A 98 2.20 -8.51 6.92
C SER A 98 3.29 -9.02 5.95
N ALA A 99 2.97 -10.01 5.13
CA ALA A 99 3.91 -10.67 4.25
C ALA A 99 3.30 -10.92 2.86
N LYS A 100 4.01 -11.66 2.01
CA LYS A 100 3.64 -11.80 0.58
C LYS A 100 2.23 -12.39 0.39
N GLY A 101 1.79 -13.30 1.25
CA GLY A 101 0.45 -13.90 1.21
C GLY A 101 -0.68 -12.96 1.65
N ASP A 102 -0.36 -11.77 2.15
CA ASP A 102 -1.34 -10.71 2.38
C ASP A 102 -1.57 -9.84 1.14
N SER A 103 -0.71 -9.93 0.11
CA SER A 103 -0.82 -9.13 -1.11
C SER A 103 -2.16 -9.35 -1.81
N GLY A 104 -2.87 -8.26 -2.12
CA GLY A 104 -4.23 -8.30 -2.63
C GLY A 104 -5.33 -8.47 -1.55
N GLY A 105 -4.94 -8.70 -0.30
CA GLY A 105 -5.86 -8.85 0.83
C GLY A 105 -6.61 -7.55 1.16
N PRO A 106 -7.88 -7.61 1.58
CA PRO A 106 -8.64 -6.42 1.87
C PRO A 106 -8.30 -5.85 3.25
N MET A 107 -8.23 -4.52 3.33
CA MET A 107 -8.27 -3.79 4.59
C MET A 107 -9.60 -3.06 4.74
N THR A 108 -10.27 -3.30 5.87
CA THR A 108 -11.59 -2.73 6.16
C THR A 108 -11.55 -1.88 7.42
N CYS A 109 -12.08 -0.67 7.35
CA CYS A 109 -12.18 0.24 8.50
C CYS A 109 -13.65 0.36 8.86
N ASN A 110 -14.05 0.09 10.12
CA ASN A 110 -15.46 0.13 10.55
C ASN A 110 -16.43 -0.61 9.60
N GLY A 111 -16.03 -1.76 9.05
CA GLY A 111 -16.83 -2.55 8.11
C GLY A 111 -16.91 -2.01 6.67
N VAL A 112 -16.19 -0.93 6.36
CA VAL A 112 -16.10 -0.35 5.01
C VAL A 112 -14.78 -0.78 4.37
N TYR A 113 -14.84 -1.30 3.14
CA TYR A 113 -13.66 -1.61 2.35
C TYR A 113 -12.87 -0.33 2.05
N PHE A 114 -11.63 -0.26 2.52
CA PHE A 114 -10.86 0.98 2.57
C PHE A 114 -9.62 0.94 1.67
N SER A 115 -8.94 -0.20 1.59
CA SER A 115 -7.76 -0.33 0.74
C SER A 115 -7.45 -1.80 0.45
N ILE A 116 -6.61 -2.02 -0.56
CA ILE A 116 -6.04 -3.32 -0.91
C ILE A 116 -4.59 -3.37 -0.47
N PHE A 117 -4.22 -4.37 0.33
CA PHE A 117 -2.86 -4.51 0.81
C PHE A 117 -1.92 -4.81 -0.36
N SER A 118 -0.75 -4.15 -0.36
CA SER A 118 0.25 -4.30 -1.41
C SER A 118 1.53 -4.90 -0.83
N MET A 119 2.13 -4.21 0.14
CA MET A 119 3.41 -4.58 0.72
C MET A 119 3.55 -4.06 2.15
N ALA A 120 4.58 -4.51 2.87
CA ALA A 120 4.93 -3.98 4.17
C ALA A 120 6.43 -3.65 4.24
N SER A 121 6.78 -2.64 5.03
CA SER A 121 8.16 -2.29 5.34
C SER A 121 8.54 -2.82 6.71
N PHE A 122 9.77 -3.34 6.79
CA PHE A 122 10.44 -3.74 8.02
C PHE A 122 11.44 -2.68 8.51
N LEU A 123 11.51 -1.51 7.86
CA LEU A 123 12.50 -0.48 8.15
C LEU A 123 12.33 0.15 9.55
N HIS A 124 11.14 0.04 10.14
CA HIS A 124 10.89 0.50 11.50
C HIS A 124 11.01 -0.66 12.47
N VAL A 125 12.05 -0.62 13.31
CA VAL A 125 12.43 -1.72 14.21
C VAL A 125 11.32 -2.02 15.24
N GLU A 126 10.51 -1.02 15.57
CA GLU A 126 9.47 -1.08 16.61
C GLU A 126 8.04 -1.28 16.07
N ASP A 127 7.75 -0.83 14.84
CA ASP A 127 6.41 -0.83 14.26
C ASP A 127 6.36 -1.54 12.90
N ILE A 128 5.27 -2.23 12.65
CA ILE A 128 4.99 -2.89 11.38
C ILE A 128 4.20 -1.92 10.53
N ILE A 129 4.78 -1.46 9.42
CA ILE A 129 4.11 -0.56 8.48
C ILE A 129 3.66 -1.33 7.25
N SER A 130 2.36 -1.25 6.97
CA SER A 130 1.70 -1.79 5.80
C SER A 130 1.38 -0.67 4.83
N PHE A 131 1.66 -0.90 3.55
CA PHE A 131 1.31 -0.02 2.45
C PHE A 131 0.22 -0.68 1.61
N SER A 132 -0.81 0.09 1.32
CA SER A 132 -2.00 -0.40 0.62
C SER A 132 -2.39 0.57 -0.48
N GLY A 133 -2.87 0.05 -1.60
CA GLY A 133 -3.53 0.87 -2.63
C GLY A 133 -4.86 1.35 -2.06
N ALA A 134 -5.05 2.66 -1.96
CA ALA A 134 -6.28 3.19 -1.38
C ALA A 134 -7.46 2.91 -2.31
N ILE A 135 -8.60 2.48 -1.76
CA ILE A 135 -9.74 2.10 -2.61
C ILE A 135 -10.18 3.26 -3.50
N VAL A 136 -10.10 4.50 -3.01
CA VAL A 136 -10.47 5.70 -3.77
C VAL A 136 -9.68 5.89 -5.06
N HIS A 137 -8.49 5.30 -5.15
CA HIS A 137 -7.65 5.32 -6.36
C HIS A 137 -7.75 4.03 -7.18
N THR A 138 -8.29 2.94 -6.61
CA THR A 138 -8.33 1.61 -7.23
C THR A 138 -9.74 1.07 -7.45
N LEU A 139 -10.76 1.94 -7.38
CA LEU A 139 -12.17 1.57 -7.50
C LEU A 139 -12.47 0.91 -8.85
N PHE A 140 -11.89 1.39 -9.94
CA PHE A 140 -12.18 0.87 -11.27
C PHE A 140 -11.73 -0.59 -11.41
N GLU A 141 -10.58 -0.92 -10.84
CA GLU A 141 -9.95 -2.23 -10.88
C GLU A 141 -10.59 -3.21 -9.88
N ASN A 142 -11.17 -2.70 -8.79
CA ASN A 142 -11.65 -3.53 -7.67
C ASN A 142 -13.18 -3.63 -7.55
N ALA A 143 -13.94 -2.72 -8.13
CA ALA A 143 -15.39 -2.68 -7.94
C ALA A 143 -16.13 -3.61 -8.91
N ALA A 144 -17.11 -4.36 -8.40
CA ALA A 144 -17.85 -5.35 -9.18
C ALA A 144 -18.63 -4.72 -10.34
N GLU A 145 -19.16 -3.52 -10.13
CA GLU A 145 -19.85 -2.72 -11.14
C GLU A 145 -18.98 -2.33 -12.33
N HIS A 146 -17.66 -2.28 -12.16
CA HIS A 146 -16.70 -1.94 -13.20
C HIS A 146 -16.06 -3.15 -13.85
N ARG A 147 -16.35 -4.37 -13.39
CA ARG A 147 -15.69 -5.61 -13.84
C ARG A 147 -15.72 -5.79 -15.37
N ALA A 148 -16.85 -5.55 -16.01
CA ALA A 148 -16.97 -5.70 -17.47
C ALA A 148 -16.10 -4.68 -18.22
N SER A 149 -16.12 -3.42 -17.78
CA SER A 149 -15.30 -2.34 -18.35
C SER A 149 -13.81 -2.53 -18.08
N PHE A 150 -13.44 -3.03 -16.90
CA PHE A 150 -12.06 -3.34 -16.55
C PHE A 150 -11.51 -4.50 -17.40
N ILE A 151 -12.28 -5.58 -17.59
CA ILE A 151 -11.88 -6.69 -18.48
C ILE A 151 -11.66 -6.17 -19.91
N GLN A 152 -12.55 -5.32 -20.41
CA GLN A 152 -12.39 -4.72 -21.73
C GLN A 152 -11.13 -3.86 -21.80
N TYR A 153 -10.91 -2.98 -20.81
CA TYR A 153 -9.70 -2.15 -20.72
C TYR A 153 -8.42 -3.00 -20.72
N ALA A 154 -8.38 -4.08 -19.94
CA ALA A 154 -7.25 -4.99 -19.87
C ALA A 154 -6.99 -5.70 -21.22
N ASN A 155 -8.05 -6.15 -21.90
CA ASN A 155 -7.93 -6.76 -23.22
C ASN A 155 -7.41 -5.76 -24.27
N ASP A 156 -7.93 -4.54 -24.27
CA ASP A 156 -7.50 -3.50 -25.20
C ASP A 156 -6.04 -3.08 -24.94
N PHE A 157 -5.61 -3.04 -23.67
CA PHE A 157 -4.22 -2.79 -23.28
C PHE A 157 -3.28 -3.90 -23.75
N ILE A 158 -3.66 -5.18 -23.59
CA ILE A 158 -2.86 -6.33 -24.06
C ILE A 158 -2.74 -6.32 -25.59
N GLU A 159 -3.80 -5.92 -26.29
CA GLU A 159 -3.84 -5.85 -27.75
C GLU A 159 -3.18 -4.59 -28.33
N ASP A 160 -2.55 -3.76 -27.49
CA ASP A 160 -1.89 -2.48 -27.85
C ASP A 160 -2.81 -1.56 -28.67
N LYS A 161 -4.11 -1.60 -28.37
CA LYS A 161 -5.07 -0.64 -28.91
C LYS A 161 -4.89 0.67 -28.14
N GLU A 162 -5.16 1.79 -28.83
CA GLU A 162 -5.21 3.12 -28.22
C GLU A 162 -5.89 3.04 -26.85
N PRO A 163 -5.19 3.42 -25.76
CA PRO A 163 -5.66 3.16 -24.41
C PRO A 163 -7.00 3.86 -24.19
N VAL A 164 -8.04 3.09 -23.87
CA VAL A 164 -9.30 3.63 -23.41
C VAL A 164 -8.98 4.43 -22.14
N PRO A 165 -9.36 5.73 -22.04
CA PRO A 165 -9.03 6.53 -20.87
C PRO A 165 -9.49 5.81 -19.60
N HIS A 166 -8.61 5.74 -18.60
CA HIS A 166 -8.93 5.12 -17.32
C HIS A 166 -10.22 5.77 -16.76
N PRO A 167 -11.31 5.01 -16.49
CA PRO A 167 -12.62 5.61 -16.22
C PRO A 167 -12.72 6.35 -14.89
N VAL A 168 -11.68 6.30 -14.06
CA VAL A 168 -11.63 7.04 -12.80
C VAL A 168 -11.48 8.52 -13.14
N ASP A 169 -12.63 9.20 -13.12
CA ASP A 169 -12.73 10.64 -13.24
C ASP A 169 -11.69 11.32 -12.32
N PRO A 170 -10.92 12.31 -12.81
CA PRO A 170 -9.96 13.07 -11.99
C PRO A 170 -10.56 13.67 -10.71
N ARG A 171 -11.89 13.82 -10.63
CA ARG A 171 -12.62 14.25 -9.43
C ARG A 171 -12.66 13.21 -8.31
N PHE A 172 -12.37 11.94 -8.61
CA PHE A 172 -12.23 10.86 -7.62
C PHE A 172 -10.78 10.63 -7.20
N THR A 173 -9.82 11.31 -7.83
CA THR A 173 -8.44 11.33 -7.36
C THR A 173 -8.40 12.10 -6.05
N ALA A 174 -8.28 11.37 -4.94
CA ALA A 174 -8.21 11.97 -3.63
C ALA A 174 -6.91 12.79 -3.48
N THR A 175 -6.98 14.10 -3.69
CA THR A 175 -5.88 15.00 -3.33
C THR A 175 -6.00 15.36 -1.85
N PRO A 176 -4.97 15.09 -1.02
CA PRO A 176 -4.96 15.44 0.38
C PRO A 176 -5.13 16.97 0.55
N PRO A 177 -5.88 17.41 1.58
CA PRO A 177 -6.22 18.82 1.77
C PRO A 177 -5.03 19.74 2.11
N ILE A 178 -3.80 19.22 2.25
CA ILE A 178 -2.64 19.98 2.80
C ILE A 178 -2.01 20.93 1.76
N PHE A 179 -2.41 20.92 0.49
CA PHE A 179 -1.74 21.68 -0.57
C PHE A 179 -2.34 23.06 -0.89
N PHE A 180 -2.55 23.90 0.12
CA PHE A 180 -2.73 25.34 -0.10
C PHE A 180 -1.79 26.27 0.69
N SER A 181 -0.86 25.77 1.53
CA SER A 181 0.16 26.64 2.14
C SER A 181 1.40 25.88 2.62
N ASP A 182 2.55 26.20 2.04
CA ASP A 182 3.90 26.17 2.62
C ASP A 182 4.40 24.89 3.33
N VAL A 183 4.76 23.87 2.53
CA VAL A 183 5.56 22.71 2.99
C VAL A 183 7.06 23.05 3.15
N ARG A 184 7.47 24.30 2.93
CA ARG A 184 8.89 24.71 3.03
C ARG A 184 9.41 24.82 4.47
N GLU A 185 8.56 24.90 5.49
CA GLU A 185 9.02 25.14 6.87
C GLU A 185 9.21 23.88 7.73
N ALA A 186 8.63 22.74 7.37
CA ALA A 186 8.62 21.56 8.26
C ALA A 186 9.88 20.66 8.17
N ALA A 187 10.66 20.74 7.09
CA ALA A 187 11.73 19.76 6.81
C ALA A 187 13.12 20.11 7.38
N VAL A 188 13.28 21.22 8.12
CA VAL A 188 14.60 21.73 8.52
C VAL A 188 15.07 21.20 9.90
N SER A 189 14.28 20.39 10.62
CA SER A 189 14.57 20.12 12.05
C SER A 189 15.07 18.72 12.44
N SER A 190 15.29 17.76 11.53
CA SER A 190 15.79 16.43 11.92
C SER A 190 16.98 15.99 11.08
N GLY A 191 18.18 16.16 11.63
CA GLY A 191 19.39 15.53 11.11
C GLY A 191 19.48 14.10 11.60
N TYR A 192 19.61 13.15 10.68
CA TYR A 192 20.07 11.79 10.96
C TYR A 192 20.95 11.31 9.80
N GLU A 193 22.08 10.68 10.17
CA GLU A 193 23.16 10.22 9.31
C GLU A 193 22.84 8.92 8.54
N GLU A 194 23.55 8.79 7.43
CA GLU A 194 23.50 7.77 6.37
C GLU A 194 23.74 6.33 6.85
N SER A 195 23.04 5.36 6.25
CA SER A 195 23.66 4.27 5.47
C SER A 195 22.61 3.24 5.01
N GLY A 196 22.59 2.95 3.71
CA GLY A 196 21.80 1.88 3.13
C GLY A 196 21.38 2.20 1.71
N SER A 197 22.05 1.58 0.73
CA SER A 197 21.68 1.65 -0.69
C SER A 197 20.24 1.18 -0.89
N LEU A 198 19.36 2.11 -1.27
CA LEU A 198 17.96 1.86 -1.61
C LEU A 198 17.85 1.70 -3.12
N ILE A 199 17.58 0.48 -3.59
CA ILE A 199 16.99 0.26 -4.91
C ILE A 199 15.49 0.38 -4.70
N CYS A 200 14.95 1.57 -4.92
CA CYS A 200 13.51 1.81 -4.94
C CYS A 200 13.05 1.73 -6.40
N PRO A 201 12.34 0.67 -6.84
CA PRO A 201 11.61 0.77 -8.10
C PRO A 201 10.52 1.83 -7.90
N LEU A 202 10.37 2.72 -8.87
CA LEU A 202 9.24 3.64 -8.99
C LEU A 202 7.96 2.93 -8.56
N LEU A 203 7.38 3.32 -7.42
CA LEU A 203 6.23 2.65 -6.81
C LEU A 203 4.94 3.04 -7.56
N THR A 204 4.87 2.70 -8.84
CA THR A 204 3.59 2.48 -9.51
C THR A 204 3.15 1.08 -9.08
N ILE A 205 2.08 0.98 -8.29
CA ILE A 205 1.48 -0.31 -7.94
C ILE A 205 0.87 -0.86 -9.23
N TYR A 206 1.66 -1.61 -10.00
CA TYR A 206 1.14 -2.49 -11.04
C TYR A 206 0.49 -3.66 -10.32
N ILE A 207 -0.85 -3.71 -10.32
CA ILE A 207 -1.54 -4.96 -10.00
C ILE A 207 -1.24 -5.91 -11.16
N THR A 208 -0.22 -6.76 -11.01
CA THR A 208 -0.03 -7.90 -11.92
C THR A 208 -1.17 -8.88 -11.66
N ILE A 209 -2.22 -8.76 -12.46
CA ILE A 209 -3.27 -9.78 -12.55
C ILE A 209 -2.70 -10.89 -13.42
N ASP A 210 -2.38 -12.03 -12.82
CA ASP A 210 -2.11 -13.24 -13.59
C ASP A 210 -3.43 -13.74 -14.19
N CYS A 211 -3.65 -13.46 -15.46
CA CYS A 211 -4.85 -13.88 -16.21
C CYS A 211 -4.88 -15.38 -16.54
N SER A 212 -3.91 -16.19 -16.08
CA SER A 212 -3.89 -17.64 -16.35
C SER A 212 -4.91 -18.45 -15.52
N VAL A 213 -5.68 -17.80 -14.65
CA VAL A 213 -6.69 -18.43 -13.77
C VAL A 213 -8.13 -17.92 -14.03
N LEU A 214 -8.39 -17.34 -15.21
CA LEU A 214 -9.76 -16.98 -15.67
C LEU A 214 -10.27 -17.92 -16.77
#